data_AF-X0TNL9-F1
#
_entry.id   AF-X0TNL9-F1
#
_cell.length_a   1.000
_cell.length_b   1.000
_cell.length_c   1.000
_cell.angle_alpha   90.00
_cell.angle_beta   90.00
_cell.angle_gamma   90.00
#
_symmetry.space_group_name_H-M   'P 1'
#
loop_
_entity.id
_entity.type
_entity.pdbx_description
1 polymer ?
#
loop_
_entity_poly.entity_id
_entity_poly.type
_entity_poly.pdbx_seq_one_letter_code
_entity_poly.pdbx_strand_id
1 'polypeptide(L)'
;ISLDDYVSDVDDADSDMVWTYSGNTELTVDITDRVATISPPDADWSGSESITFRAMDPDSVYDEDAAVFTVTAVNDTPVVTDIPDQTIPEGSTFATINLDDYVSDVDHADSDMVWSYSGNTELTVDITNRVATIRHT
;
A
#
# COMPACT_ATOMS: atom_id res chain seq x y z
N ILE A 1 -13.86 17.79 -1.09
CA ILE A 1 -13.61 18.82 -2.13
C ILE A 1 -14.97 19.41 -2.49
N SER A 2 -15.18 20.70 -2.28
CA SER A 2 -16.42 21.37 -2.71
C SER A 2 -16.40 21.48 -4.23
N LEU A 3 -17.33 20.84 -4.94
CA LEU A 3 -17.35 20.86 -6.40
C LEU A 3 -17.92 22.19 -6.95
N ASP A 4 -18.74 22.87 -6.15
CA ASP A 4 -19.29 24.20 -6.46
C ASP A 4 -18.17 25.26 -6.65
N ASP A 5 -16.95 25.02 -6.13
CA ASP A 5 -15.81 25.92 -6.32
C ASP A 5 -15.20 25.83 -7.74
N TYR A 6 -15.61 24.84 -8.54
CA TYR A 6 -14.98 24.48 -9.83
C TYR A 6 -15.96 24.43 -11.00
N VAL A 7 -17.18 24.92 -10.82
CA VAL A 7 -18.19 24.99 -11.87
C VAL A 7 -18.74 26.41 -11.96
N SER A 8 -19.20 26.76 -13.16
CA SER A 8 -19.99 27.96 -13.38
C SER A 8 -20.82 27.74 -14.64
N ASP A 9 -22.11 28.06 -14.57
CA ASP A 9 -22.99 28.14 -15.72
C ASP A 9 -23.56 29.55 -15.85
N VAL A 10 -23.88 29.97 -17.08
CA VAL A 10 -24.40 31.32 -17.36
C VAL A 10 -25.91 31.41 -17.11
N ASP A 11 -26.61 30.30 -17.22
CA ASP A 11 -28.07 30.20 -17.15
C ASP A 11 -28.56 29.50 -15.87
N ASP A 12 -27.78 28.55 -15.33
CA ASP A 12 -28.12 27.76 -14.15
C ASP A 12 -27.22 28.04 -12.93
N ALA A 13 -27.71 27.75 -11.72
CA ALA A 13 -26.90 27.88 -10.50
C ALA A 13 -26.06 26.62 -10.25
N ASP A 14 -24.91 26.77 -9.59
CA ASP A 14 -24.03 25.64 -9.24
C ASP A 14 -24.77 24.55 -8.44
N SER A 15 -25.78 24.95 -7.64
CA SER A 15 -26.59 24.02 -6.86
C SER A 15 -27.46 23.09 -7.70
N ASP A 16 -27.74 23.46 -8.95
CA ASP A 16 -28.56 22.72 -9.91
C ASP A 16 -27.73 21.69 -10.70
N MET A 17 -26.39 21.73 -10.58
CA MET A 17 -25.49 20.81 -11.28
C MET A 17 -25.57 19.40 -10.71
N VAL A 18 -25.67 18.43 -11.62
CA VAL A 18 -25.56 17.01 -11.31
C VAL A 18 -24.13 16.53 -11.57
N TRP A 19 -23.48 16.02 -10.52
CA TRP A 19 -22.10 15.56 -10.61
C TRP A 19 -21.99 14.04 -10.78
N THR A 20 -21.10 13.63 -11.66
CA THR A 20 -20.68 12.23 -11.83
C THR A 20 -19.16 12.14 -11.92
N TYR A 21 -18.62 10.95 -11.72
CA TYR A 21 -17.18 10.70 -11.80
C TYR A 21 -16.89 9.37 -12.51
N SER A 22 -15.67 9.24 -13.04
CA SER A 22 -15.17 8.01 -13.64
C SER A 22 -13.63 7.97 -13.64
N GLY A 23 -13.06 6.83 -14.04
CA GLY A 23 -11.60 6.66 -14.19
C GLY A 23 -10.87 6.12 -12.97
N ASN A 24 -11.49 6.16 -11.78
CA ASN A 24 -10.96 5.55 -10.58
C ASN A 24 -10.92 4.01 -10.69
N THR A 25 -9.87 3.37 -10.18
CA THR A 25 -9.70 1.89 -10.19
C THR A 25 -9.66 1.32 -8.77
N GLU A 26 -8.84 1.91 -7.91
CA GLU A 26 -8.60 1.54 -6.51
C GLU A 26 -9.07 2.64 -5.56
N LEU A 27 -8.91 3.93 -5.92
CA LEU A 27 -9.45 5.00 -5.10
C LEU A 27 -10.98 4.94 -5.10
N THR A 28 -11.54 5.14 -3.92
CA THR A 28 -12.98 5.28 -3.74
C THR A 28 -13.36 6.74 -3.84
N VAL A 29 -14.48 7.02 -4.51
CA VAL A 29 -15.04 8.36 -4.64
C VAL A 29 -16.48 8.32 -4.16
N ASP A 30 -16.84 9.25 -3.28
CA ASP A 30 -18.21 9.53 -2.88
C ASP A 30 -18.51 10.99 -3.19
N ILE A 31 -19.68 11.26 -3.77
CA ILE A 31 -20.18 12.63 -3.96
C ILE A 31 -21.51 12.73 -3.22
N THR A 32 -21.49 13.47 -2.10
CA THR A 32 -22.68 13.77 -1.30
C THR A 32 -22.80 15.28 -1.16
N ASP A 33 -23.99 15.83 -1.43
CA ASP A 33 -24.25 17.28 -1.38
C ASP A 33 -23.21 18.12 -2.15
N ARG A 34 -22.81 17.64 -3.33
CA ARG A 34 -21.80 18.25 -4.22
C ARG A 34 -20.40 18.38 -3.58
N VAL A 35 -20.13 17.59 -2.54
CA VAL A 35 -18.80 17.44 -1.95
C VAL A 35 -18.23 16.08 -2.33
N ALA A 36 -17.13 16.09 -3.10
CA ALA A 36 -16.38 14.89 -3.42
C ALA A 36 -15.43 14.49 -2.29
N THR A 37 -15.51 13.24 -1.84
CA THR A 37 -14.59 12.62 -0.89
C THR A 37 -13.85 11.50 -1.60
N ILE A 38 -12.52 11.58 -1.64
CA ILE A 38 -11.64 10.60 -2.28
C ILE A 38 -10.84 9.92 -1.18
N SER A 39 -10.86 8.58 -1.13
CA SER A 39 -10.16 7.80 -0.10
C SER A 39 -9.41 6.61 -0.70
N PRO A 40 -8.21 6.27 -0.18
CA PRO A 40 -7.53 5.04 -0.55
C PRO A 40 -8.34 3.80 -0.11
N PRO A 41 -8.12 2.64 -0.76
CA PRO A 41 -8.84 1.41 -0.42
C PRO A 41 -8.50 0.87 0.97
N ASP A 42 -7.26 1.07 1.42
CA ASP A 42 -6.77 0.73 2.75
C ASP A 42 -5.63 1.67 3.18
N ALA A 43 -5.04 1.43 4.36
CA ALA A 43 -4.02 2.30 4.94
C ALA A 43 -2.63 2.14 4.30
N ASP A 44 -2.42 1.03 3.60
CA ASP A 44 -1.12 0.59 3.08
C ASP A 44 -0.99 0.92 1.57
N TRP A 45 -2.11 1.21 0.92
CA TRP A 45 -2.14 1.60 -0.49
C TRP A 45 -1.41 2.92 -0.74
N SER A 46 -0.47 2.89 -1.67
CA SER A 46 0.16 4.06 -2.25
C SER A 46 0.12 3.99 -3.77
N GLY A 47 -0.03 5.13 -4.42
CA GLY A 47 -0.26 5.16 -5.85
C GLY A 47 -0.85 6.46 -6.35
N SER A 48 -1.23 6.49 -7.61
CA SER A 48 -1.88 7.66 -8.21
C SER A 48 -2.92 7.26 -9.23
N GLU A 49 -4.06 7.94 -9.21
CA GLU A 49 -5.14 7.76 -10.18
C GLU A 49 -5.58 9.09 -10.76
N SER A 50 -6.02 9.05 -12.01
CA SER A 50 -6.68 10.16 -12.68
C SER A 50 -8.19 9.94 -12.63
N ILE A 51 -8.90 10.85 -11.97
CA ILE A 51 -10.36 10.80 -11.81
C ILE A 51 -10.97 11.93 -12.64
N THR A 52 -11.86 11.57 -13.55
CA THR A 52 -12.62 12.53 -14.36
C THR A 52 -13.92 12.87 -13.65
N PHE A 53 -14.13 14.15 -13.37
CA PHE A 53 -15.39 14.70 -12.86
C PHE A 53 -16.17 15.34 -13.99
N ARG A 54 -17.48 15.10 -14.00
CA ARG A 54 -18.41 15.67 -14.98
C ARG A 54 -19.52 16.42 -14.26
N ALA A 55 -19.72 17.68 -14.63
CA ALA A 55 -20.87 18.49 -14.22
C ALA A 55 -21.87 18.52 -15.38
N MET A 56 -23.14 18.23 -15.08
CA MET A 56 -24.24 18.28 -16.04
C MET A 56 -25.31 19.24 -15.56
N ASP A 57 -25.74 20.15 -16.45
CA ASP A 57 -26.81 21.11 -16.20
C ASP A 57 -28.22 20.46 -16.28
N PRO A 58 -29.29 21.17 -15.85
CA PRO A 58 -30.67 20.68 -15.96
C PRO A 58 -31.12 20.38 -17.40
N ASP A 59 -30.50 21.02 -18.39
CA ASP A 59 -30.76 20.81 -19.82
C ASP A 59 -29.96 19.61 -20.41
N SER A 60 -29.23 18.87 -19.56
CA SER A 60 -28.43 17.69 -19.89
C SER A 60 -27.21 17.96 -20.79
N VAL A 61 -26.71 19.19 -20.81
CA VAL A 61 -25.39 19.52 -21.36
C VAL A 61 -24.36 19.37 -20.24
N TYR A 62 -23.14 18.97 -20.59
CA TYR A 62 -22.10 18.70 -19.61
C TYR A 62 -20.73 19.15 -20.10
N ASP A 63 -19.85 19.40 -19.13
CA ASP A 63 -18.41 19.49 -19.32
C ASP A 63 -17.70 18.58 -18.31
N GLU A 64 -16.45 18.20 -18.61
CA GLU A 64 -15.68 17.29 -17.77
C GLU A 64 -14.21 17.65 -17.70
N ASP A 65 -13.60 17.42 -16.54
CA ASP A 65 -12.18 17.63 -16.29
C ASP A 65 -11.57 16.47 -15.50
N ALA A 66 -10.29 16.19 -15.75
CA ALA A 66 -9.55 15.11 -15.10
C ALA A 66 -8.57 15.66 -14.06
N ALA A 67 -8.68 15.17 -12.83
CA ALA A 67 -7.78 15.50 -11.73
C ALA A 67 -6.98 14.28 -11.29
N VAL A 68 -5.68 14.47 -11.05
CA VAL A 68 -4.78 13.42 -10.57
C VAL A 68 -4.68 13.48 -9.05
N PHE A 69 -4.95 12.36 -8.41
CA PHE A 69 -4.81 12.16 -6.97
C PHE A 69 -3.66 11.21 -6.71
N THR A 70 -2.82 11.52 -5.73
CA THR A 70 -1.63 10.72 -5.38
C THR A 70 -1.60 10.50 -3.87
N VAL A 71 -1.45 9.24 -3.47
CA VAL A 71 -1.10 8.83 -2.10
C VAL A 71 0.36 8.44 -2.11
N THR A 72 1.17 9.15 -1.33
CA THR A 72 2.60 8.88 -1.22
C THR A 72 2.84 7.75 -0.22
N ALA A 73 3.69 6.78 -0.57
CA ALA A 73 4.11 5.72 0.34
C ALA A 73 4.80 6.28 1.59
N VAL A 74 4.55 5.63 2.73
CA VAL A 74 5.25 5.87 4.00
C VAL A 74 5.86 4.54 4.40
N ASN A 75 7.17 4.52 4.63
CA ASN A 75 7.88 3.28 4.93
C ASN A 75 7.38 2.62 6.23
N ASP A 76 6.85 1.42 6.11
CA ASP A 76 6.50 0.51 7.18
C ASP A 76 7.70 -0.31 7.66
N THR A 77 7.59 -0.83 8.88
CA THR A 77 8.63 -1.70 9.45
C THR A 77 8.39 -3.14 9.03
N PRO A 78 9.46 -3.91 8.75
CA PRO A 78 9.30 -5.33 8.44
C PRO A 78 8.80 -6.09 9.67
N VAL A 79 7.99 -7.11 9.41
CA VAL A 79 7.44 -8.01 10.42
C VAL A 79 8.11 -9.37 10.29
N VAL A 80 8.72 -9.84 11.39
CA VAL A 80 9.29 -11.19 11.47
C VAL A 80 8.31 -12.11 12.19
N THR A 81 8.01 -13.25 11.57
CA THR A 81 7.15 -14.31 12.14
C THR A 81 7.98 -15.34 12.91
N ASP A 82 7.32 -16.32 13.54
CA ASP A 82 7.99 -17.32 14.37
C ASP A 82 8.92 -18.22 13.56
N ILE A 83 10.21 -18.21 13.92
CA ILE A 83 11.22 -19.11 13.35
C ILE A 83 11.25 -20.36 14.23
N PRO A 84 11.01 -21.56 13.70
CA PRO A 84 10.80 -22.75 14.51
C PRO A 84 12.07 -23.21 15.22
N ASP A 85 11.89 -23.64 16.47
CA ASP A 85 12.93 -24.30 17.25
C ASP A 85 13.42 -25.58 16.56
N GLN A 86 14.70 -25.89 16.73
CA GLN A 86 15.30 -27.14 16.26
C GLN A 86 15.93 -27.90 17.43
N THR A 87 15.79 -29.23 17.40
CA THR A 87 16.48 -30.15 18.31
C THR A 87 17.16 -31.23 17.49
N ILE A 88 18.45 -31.46 17.74
CA ILE A 88 19.25 -32.47 17.04
C ILE A 88 20.04 -33.32 18.04
N PRO A 89 20.38 -34.58 17.71
CA PRO A 89 21.35 -35.34 18.48
C PRO A 89 22.75 -34.71 18.41
N GLU A 90 23.58 -34.96 19.42
CA GLU A 90 24.98 -34.55 19.42
C GLU A 90 25.72 -35.05 18.17
N GLY A 91 26.56 -34.20 17.59
CA GLY A 91 27.32 -34.49 16.37
C GLY A 91 26.50 -34.43 15.07
N SER A 92 25.21 -34.09 15.14
CA SER A 92 24.37 -33.85 13.96
C SER A 92 24.46 -32.40 13.47
N THR A 93 23.72 -32.07 12.42
CA THR A 93 23.64 -30.73 11.84
C THR A 93 22.22 -30.19 11.90
N PHE A 94 22.08 -28.90 12.22
CA PHE A 94 20.80 -28.20 12.12
C PHE A 94 20.35 -28.11 10.65
N ALA A 95 19.04 -28.07 10.44
CA ALA A 95 18.49 -27.66 9.16
C ALA A 95 18.79 -26.18 8.93
N THR A 96 19.10 -25.83 7.69
CA THR A 96 19.21 -24.42 7.29
C THR A 96 17.85 -23.75 7.34
N ILE A 97 17.84 -22.46 7.64
CA ILE A 97 16.62 -21.65 7.73
C ILE A 97 16.64 -20.68 6.56
N ASN A 98 15.65 -20.77 5.67
CA ASN A 98 15.43 -19.73 4.67
C ASN A 98 14.71 -18.55 5.33
N LEU A 99 15.38 -17.42 5.52
CA LEU A 99 14.83 -16.31 6.30
C LEU A 99 13.72 -15.57 5.56
N ASP A 100 13.70 -15.66 4.23
CA ASP A 100 12.62 -15.12 3.38
C ASP A 100 11.27 -15.79 3.70
N ASP A 101 11.27 -17.01 4.29
CA ASP A 101 10.03 -17.68 4.71
C ASP A 101 9.41 -17.07 5.99
N TYR A 102 10.11 -16.15 6.67
CA TYR A 102 9.77 -15.67 8.00
C TYR A 102 9.68 -14.15 8.11
N VAL A 103 9.77 -13.41 7.02
CA VAL A 103 9.66 -11.95 7.00
C VAL A 103 8.59 -11.52 6.01
N SER A 104 7.96 -10.39 6.30
CA SER A 104 7.11 -9.68 5.36
C SER A 104 7.25 -8.19 5.58
N ASP A 105 7.23 -7.42 4.51
CA ASP A 105 7.20 -5.96 4.54
C ASP A 105 6.19 -5.49 3.49
N VAL A 106 5.44 -4.44 3.81
CA VAL A 106 4.40 -3.90 2.93
C VAL A 106 5.01 -3.17 1.73
N ASP A 107 6.17 -2.54 1.94
CA ASP A 107 6.80 -1.65 0.96
C ASP A 107 7.99 -2.29 0.22
N HIS A 108 8.65 -3.28 0.84
CA HIS A 108 9.89 -3.86 0.34
C HIS A 108 9.74 -5.36 0.09
N ALA A 109 10.48 -5.87 -0.90
CA ALA A 109 10.57 -7.30 -1.11
C ALA A 109 11.49 -7.94 -0.07
N ASP A 110 11.28 -9.22 0.24
CA ASP A 110 12.15 -9.99 1.15
C ASP A 110 13.63 -9.94 0.70
N SER A 111 13.86 -9.79 -0.60
CA SER A 111 15.20 -9.69 -1.15
C SER A 111 15.98 -8.45 -0.70
N ASP A 112 15.27 -7.40 -0.28
CA ASP A 112 15.83 -6.14 0.19
C ASP A 112 16.17 -6.20 1.70
N MET A 113 15.74 -7.26 2.39
CA MET A 113 15.98 -7.42 3.82
C MET A 113 17.44 -7.70 4.14
N VAL A 114 17.93 -6.99 5.17
CA VAL A 114 19.27 -7.18 5.72
C VAL A 114 19.15 -7.85 7.08
N TRP A 115 19.69 -9.06 7.17
CA TRP A 115 19.60 -9.89 8.38
C TRP A 115 20.85 -9.78 9.26
N SER A 116 20.62 -9.80 10.56
CA SER A 116 21.67 -9.94 11.58
C SER A 116 21.20 -10.89 12.67
N TYR A 117 22.12 -11.43 13.45
CA TYR A 117 21.82 -12.34 14.55
C TYR A 117 22.60 -11.95 15.81
N SER A 118 22.12 -12.39 16.96
CA SER A 118 22.79 -12.22 18.26
C SER A 118 22.38 -13.32 19.23
N GLY A 119 23.01 -13.37 20.41
CA GLY A 119 22.63 -14.31 21.48
C GLY A 119 23.14 -15.74 21.29
N ASN A 120 23.94 -16.00 20.25
CA ASN A 120 24.54 -17.31 20.02
C ASN A 120 25.60 -17.63 21.10
N THR A 121 25.44 -18.77 21.77
CA THR A 121 26.40 -19.32 22.75
C THR A 121 26.75 -20.73 22.29
N GLU A 122 28.05 -21.04 22.14
CA GLU A 122 28.55 -22.33 21.60
C GLU A 122 28.06 -22.69 20.19
N LEU A 123 27.44 -21.71 19.51
CA LEU A 123 26.93 -21.82 18.15
C LEU A 123 27.52 -20.68 17.29
N THR A 124 27.80 -21.01 16.04
CA THR A 124 28.10 -20.05 14.96
C THR A 124 26.93 -20.00 14.01
N VAL A 125 26.56 -18.80 13.59
CA VAL A 125 25.51 -18.57 12.58
C VAL A 125 26.16 -17.91 11.36
N ASP A 126 25.97 -18.50 10.19
CA ASP A 126 26.35 -17.90 8.92
C ASP A 126 25.08 -17.60 8.13
N ILE A 127 24.90 -16.34 7.72
CA ILE A 127 23.81 -15.94 6.83
C ILE A 127 24.41 -15.64 5.46
N THR A 128 24.05 -16.43 4.46
CA THR A 128 24.47 -16.21 3.07
C THR A 128 23.25 -16.33 2.18
N ASN A 129 23.02 -15.33 1.32
CA ASN A 129 21.83 -15.24 0.48
C ASN A 129 20.52 -15.45 1.29
N ARG A 130 20.44 -14.84 2.48
CA ARG A 130 19.28 -14.91 3.39
C ARG A 130 18.95 -16.33 3.88
N VAL A 131 19.90 -17.27 3.71
CA VAL A 131 19.83 -18.61 4.33
C VAL A 131 20.76 -18.65 5.54
N ALA A 132 20.19 -18.87 6.72
CA ALA A 132 20.94 -19.06 7.95
C ALA A 132 21.38 -20.53 8.09
N THR A 133 22.67 -20.73 8.33
CA THR A 133 23.26 -22.02 8.70
C THR A 133 23.83 -21.94 10.10
N ILE A 134 23.38 -22.84 10.98
CA ILE A 134 23.80 -22.88 12.39
C ILE A 134 24.70 -24.10 12.61
N ARG A 135 25.82 -23.90 13.30
CA ARG A 135 26.81 -24.95 13.62
C ARG A 135 27.29 -24.81 15.05
N HIS A 136 27.66 -25.91 15.69
CA HIS A 136 28.42 -25.84 16.94
C HIS A 136 29.82 -25.25 16.69
N THR A 137 30.31 -24.47 17.65
CA THR A 137 31.70 -24.00 17.69
C THR A 137 32.67 -25.10 18.06
#